data_AF-A0A3C1LCJ8-F1
#
_entry.id   AF-A0A3C1LCJ8-F1
#
_cell.length_a   1.000
_cell.length_b   1.000
_cell.length_c   1.000
_cell.angle_alpha   90.00
_cell.angle_beta   90.00
_cell.angle_gamma   90.00
#
_symmetry.space_group_name_H-M   'P 1'
#
loop_
_entity.id
_entity.type
_entity.pdbx_description
1 polymer ?
#
loop_
_entity_poly.entity_id
_entity_poly.type
_entity_poly.pdbx_seq_one_letter_code
_entity_poly.pdbx_strand_id
1 'polypeptide(L)' 'MPTTTNTSTRRKIINDPVYGFITIQHPLIFSIIEHPYYQRLRRIQQMALAHLVYPGAVHTRLHHSLGAYHLMCNAL' A
#
# COMPACT_ATOMS: atom_id res chain seq x y z
N MET A 1 26.59 22.72 -13.93
CA MET A 1 25.82 23.39 -12.87
C MET A 1 25.03 22.32 -12.11
N PRO A 2 24.88 22.43 -10.79
CA PRO A 2 24.92 21.27 -9.90
C PRO A 2 23.66 20.41 -10.04
N THR A 3 23.84 19.18 -10.48
CA THR A 3 22.87 18.08 -10.41
C THR A 3 22.80 17.58 -8.97
N THR A 4 22.15 18.31 -8.07
CA THR A 4 21.80 17.80 -6.75
C THR A 4 20.46 17.08 -6.85
N THR A 5 20.43 15.86 -7.40
CA THR A 5 19.33 14.93 -7.13
C THR A 5 19.46 14.50 -5.67
N ASN A 6 18.98 15.34 -4.75
CA ASN A 6 18.77 14.94 -3.37
C ASN A 6 17.60 13.94 -3.35
N THR A 7 17.85 12.72 -3.80
CA THR A 7 16.94 11.60 -3.59
C THR A 7 17.11 11.16 -2.14
N SER A 8 16.58 11.95 -1.22
CA SER A 8 16.26 11.46 0.12
C SER A 8 15.40 10.21 -0.10
N THR A 9 15.99 9.04 0.16
CA THR A 9 15.32 7.75 0.06
C THR A 9 14.28 7.69 1.17
N ARG A 10 13.09 8.25 0.90
CA ARG A 10 11.96 8.21 1.82
C ARG A 10 11.55 6.75 2.00
N ARG A 11 11.99 6.17 3.11
CA ARG A 11 11.55 4.87 3.58
C ARG A 11 10.25 5.05 4.36
N LYS A 12 9.19 4.38 3.91
CA LYS A 12 7.93 4.31 4.63
C LYS A 12 7.69 2.88 5.08
N ILE A 13 7.38 2.71 6.36
CA ILE A 13 7.01 1.43 6.96
C ILE A 13 5.53 1.51 7.31
N ILE A 14 4.76 0.54 6.86
CA ILE A 14 3.33 0.39 7.16
C ILE A 14 3.16 -0.88 7.96
N ASN A 15 2.45 -0.80 9.08
CA ASN A 15 2.04 -1.97 9.84
C ASN A 15 0.78 -2.57 9.19
N ASP A 16 0.87 -3.82 8.79
CA ASP A 16 -0.17 -4.61 8.16
C ASP A 16 -0.46 -5.87 9.02
N PRO A 17 -1.73 -6.18 9.32
CA PRO A 17 -2.07 -7.29 10.21
C PRO A 17 -1.81 -8.68 9.61
N VAL A 18 -1.59 -8.80 8.28
CA VAL A 18 -1.36 -10.08 7.60
C VAL A 18 0.13 -10.34 7.40
N TYR A 19 0.88 -9.34 6.94
CA TYR A 19 2.29 -9.48 6.58
C TYR A 19 3.27 -8.81 7.57
N GLY A 20 2.76 -8.18 8.63
CA GLY A 20 3.59 -7.40 9.56
C GLY A 20 4.05 -6.09 8.92
N PHE A 21 5.35 -5.86 8.79
CA PHE A 21 5.86 -4.60 8.27
C PHE A 21 6.05 -4.60 6.75
N ILE A 22 5.23 -3.81 6.06
CA ILE A 22 5.40 -3.53 4.64
C ILE A 22 6.31 -2.31 4.48
N THR A 23 7.48 -2.51 3.86
CA THR A 23 8.45 -1.43 3.63
C THR A 23 8.41 -0.95 2.18
N ILE A 24 8.22 0.35 1.98
CA ILE A 24 8.24 1.02 0.69
C ILE A 24 9.50 1.88 0.62
N GLN A 25 10.35 1.63 -0.37
CA GLN A 25 11.64 2.33 -0.53
C GLN A 25 11.78 3.02 -1.89
N HIS A 26 11.00 2.62 -2.90
CA HIS A 26 11.14 3.14 -4.25
C HIS A 26 10.36 4.46 -4.43
N PRO A 27 10.99 5.57 -4.87
CA PRO A 27 10.33 6.88 -4.98
C PRO A 27 9.07 6.90 -5.85
N LEU A 28 9.08 6.16 -6.98
CA LEU A 28 7.90 6.04 -7.84
C LEU A 28 6.74 5.29 -7.15
N ILE A 29 7.03 4.23 -6.40
CA ILE A 29 5.99 3.49 -5.69
C ILE A 29 5.40 4.37 -4.59
N PHE A 30 6.25 5.13 -3.91
CA PHE A 30 5.82 6.09 -2.92
C PHE A 30 4.88 7.16 -3.53
N SER A 31 5.23 7.76 -4.66
CA SER A 31 4.38 8.76 -5.33
C SER A 31 3.05 8.18 -5.81
N ILE A 32 3.04 6.94 -6.32
CA ILE A 32 1.81 6.23 -6.69
C ILE A 32 0.92 6.03 -5.46
N ILE A 33 1.51 5.56 -4.35
CA ILE A 33 0.75 5.32 -3.12
C ILE A 33 0.16 6.62 -2.59
N GLU A 34 0.88 7.73 -2.62
CA GLU A 34 0.37 9.04 -2.18
C GLU A 34 -0.69 9.64 -3.11
N HIS A 35 -0.76 9.18 -4.36
CA HIS A 35 -1.67 9.74 -5.35
C HIS A 35 -3.15 9.60 -4.93
N PRO A 36 -3.99 10.64 -5.10
CA PRO A 36 -5.41 10.60 -4.72
C PRO A 36 -6.20 9.42 -5.31
N TYR A 37 -5.87 9.01 -6.54
CA TYR A 37 -6.51 7.85 -7.18
C TYR A 37 -6.20 6.53 -6.50
N TYR A 38 -4.98 6.36 -5.98
CA TYR A 38 -4.64 5.18 -5.19
C TYR A 38 -5.24 5.28 -3.77
N GLN A 39 -5.16 6.46 -3.15
CA GLN A 39 -5.76 6.71 -1.82
C GLN A 39 -7.29 6.54 -1.81
N ARG A 40 -7.98 6.70 -2.95
CA ARG A 40 -9.42 6.38 -3.08
C ARG A 40 -9.74 4.94 -2.69
N LEU A 41 -8.81 3.99 -2.87
CA LEU A 41 -9.02 2.58 -2.53
C LEU A 41 -9.32 2.35 -1.03
N ARG A 42 -9.02 3.32 -0.15
CA ARG A 42 -9.45 3.29 1.26
C ARG A 42 -10.96 3.22 1.44
N ARG A 43 -11.73 3.71 0.47
CA ARG A 43 -13.20 3.80 0.54
C ARG A 43 -13.90 2.68 -0.21
N ILE A 44 -13.15 1.69 -0.70
CA ILE A 44 -13.70 0.57 -1.47
C ILE A 44 -13.39 -0.71 -0.70
N GLN A 45 -14.44 -1.38 -0.23
CA GLN A 45 -14.31 -2.68 0.43
C GLN A 45 -13.80 -3.73 -0.57
N GLN A 46 -12.90 -4.59 -0.11
CA GLN A 46 -12.37 -5.67 -0.93
C GLN A 46 -13.47 -6.68 -1.30
N MET A 47 -14.32 -7.04 -0.32
CA MET A 47 -15.34 -8.08 -0.46
C MET A 47 -16.77 -7.53 -0.48
N ALA A 48 -16.97 -6.30 -0.99
CA ALA A 48 -18.29 -5.68 -1.11
C ALA A 48 -19.16 -5.86 0.16
N LEU A 49 -20.34 -6.48 0.02
CA LEU A 49 -21.30 -6.67 1.10
C LEU A 49 -20.96 -7.81 2.08
N ALA A 50 -19.83 -8.49 1.94
CA ALA A 50 -19.46 -9.61 2.81
C ALA A 50 -19.42 -9.21 4.31
N HIS A 51 -19.14 -7.95 4.61
CA HIS A 51 -19.16 -7.42 5.98
C HIS A 51 -20.55 -7.53 6.67
N LEU A 52 -21.64 -7.70 5.91
CA LEU A 52 -22.99 -7.90 6.44
C LEU A 52 -23.19 -9.30 7.03
N VAL A 53 -22.40 -10.29 6.59
CA VAL A 53 -22.45 -11.68 7.07
C VAL A 53 -21.23 -12.00 7.94
N TYR A 54 -20.07 -11.43 7.58
CA TYR A 54 -18.79 -11.63 8.25
C TYR A 54 -18.29 -10.28 8.77
N PRO A 55 -18.57 -9.89 10.03
CA PRO A 55 -18.24 -8.56 10.55
C PRO A 55 -16.75 -8.19 10.46
N GLY A 56 -15.84 -9.17 10.38
CA GLY A 56 -14.41 -8.95 10.18
C GLY A 56 -13.99 -8.64 8.73
N ALA A 57 -14.87 -8.81 7.74
CA ALA A 57 -14.58 -8.58 6.31
C ALA A 57 -14.60 -7.08 5.93
N VAL A 58 -14.00 -6.24 6.75
CA VAL A 58 -13.97 -4.76 6.62
C VAL A 58 -12.76 -4.23 5.86
N HIS A 59 -11.86 -5.12 5.43
CA HIS A 59 -10.63 -4.75 4.73
C HIS A 59 -10.94 -4.07 3.39
N THR A 60 -10.11 -3.08 3.05
CA THR A 60 -10.27 -2.25 1.86
C THR A 60 -9.39 -2.75 0.73
N ARG A 61 -9.68 -2.33 -0.50
CA ARG A 61 -8.83 -2.61 -1.66
C ARG A 61 -7.42 -2.04 -1.50
N LEU A 62 -7.24 -0.98 -0.70
CA LEU A 62 -5.91 -0.43 -0.40
C LEU A 62 -5.05 -1.44 0.38
N HIS A 63 -5.61 -2.07 1.41
CA HIS A 63 -4.86 -3.05 2.21
C HIS A 63 -4.43 -4.23 1.33
N HIS A 64 -5.36 -4.72 0.51
CA HIS A 64 -5.08 -5.81 -0.40
C HIS A 64 -3.99 -5.46 -1.42
N SER A 65 -4.04 -4.27 -2.04
CA SER A 65 -3.04 -3.86 -3.02
C SER A 65 -1.65 -3.63 -2.41
N LEU A 66 -1.57 -3.16 -1.18
CA LEU A 66 -0.30 -3.06 -0.44
C LEU A 66 0.27 -4.45 -0.13
N GLY A 67 -0.57 -5.40 0.28
CA GLY A 67 -0.17 -6.79 0.47
C GLY A 67 0.34 -7.45 -0.81
N ALA A 68 -0.32 -7.22 -1.94
CA ALA A 68 0.14 -7.71 -3.25
C ALA A 68 1.50 -7.11 -3.65
N TYR A 69 1.71 -5.81 -3.41
CA TYR A 69 3.02 -5.17 -3.59
C TYR A 69 4.09 -5.83 -2.71
N HIS A 70 3.80 -6.05 -1.43
CA HIS A 70 4.74 -6.72 -0.52
C HIS A 70 5.14 -8.11 -1.02
N LEU A 71 4.17 -8.92 -1.45
CA LEU A 71 4.44 -10.23 -2.01
C LEU A 71 5.27 -10.16 -3.30
N MET A 72 5.00 -9.19 -4.18
CA MET A 72 5.79 -8.99 -5.40
C MET A 72 7.25 -8.64 -5.09
N CYS A 73 7.51 -7.84 -4.05
CA CYS A 73 8.89 -7.56 -3.60
C CYS A 73 9.62 -8.80 -3.05
N ASN A 74 8.86 -9.82 -2.64
CA ASN A 74 9.40 -11.08 -2.14
C ASN A 74 9.37 -12.19 -3.21
N ALA A 75 8.87 -11.89 -4.42
CA ALA A 75 8.85 -12.83 -5.53
C ALA A 75 10.23 -12.84 -6.20
N LEU A 76 10.74 -14.04 -6.49
CA LEU A 76 12.07 -14.31 -7.03
C LEU A 76 12.34 -13.62 -8.37
#